data_AF-A0A2G6NJW8-F1
#
_entry.id   AF-A0A2G6NJW8-F1
#
_cell.length_a   1.000
_cell.length_b   1.000
_cell.length_c   1.000
_cell.angle_alpha   90.00
_cell.angle_beta   90.00
_cell.angle_gamma   90.00
#
_symmetry.space_group_name_H-M   'P 1'
#
loop_
_entity.id
_entity.type
_entity.pdbx_description
1 polymer ?
#
loop_
_entity_poly.entity_id
_entity_poly.type
_entity_poly.pdbx_seq_one_letter_code
_entity_poly.pdbx_strand_id
1 'polypeptide(L)' 'MKTETIKNISTASPEQLAALIAPKANQIVSMSLSNASHVQMSLFCFTDKEMVSEEECPSATMYYLL' A
#
# COMPACT_ATOMS: atom_id res chain seq x y z
N MET A 1 7.65 4.94 -23.36
CA MET A 1 7.77 4.05 -22.18
C MET A 1 7.29 4.82 -20.96
N LYS A 2 6.45 4.20 -20.11
CA LYS A 2 6.00 4.83 -18.86
C LYS A 2 7.14 4.68 -17.84
N THR A 3 7.57 5.77 -17.20
CA THR A 3 8.65 5.72 -16.21
C THR A 3 8.18 4.93 -14.99
N GLU A 4 8.88 3.85 -14.66
CA GLU A 4 8.65 3.10 -13.43
C GLU A 4 9.01 4.00 -12.24
N THR A 5 8.03 4.28 -11.39
CA THR A 5 8.12 5.32 -10.36
C THR A 5 7.27 4.95 -9.16
N ILE A 6 7.56 5.62 -8.05
CA ILE A 6 6.67 5.69 -6.89
C ILE A 6 5.56 6.72 -7.20
N LYS A 7 4.33 6.43 -6.79
CA LYS A 7 3.14 7.26 -7.01
C LYS A 7 2.35 7.42 -5.71
N ASN A 8 1.42 8.38 -5.71
CA ASN A 8 0.49 8.67 -4.61
C ASN A 8 1.16 9.09 -3.28
N ILE A 9 2.44 9.44 -3.32
CA ILE A 9 3.16 10.01 -2.18
C ILE A 9 3.97 11.22 -2.63
N SER A 10 4.24 12.14 -1.72
CA SER A 10 5.16 13.24 -1.97
C SER A 10 6.61 12.74 -2.06
N THR A 11 7.32 13.14 -3.12
CA THR A 11 8.78 12.96 -3.27
C THR A 11 9.57 14.23 -2.96
N ALA A 12 8.89 15.35 -2.77
CA ALA A 12 9.51 16.66 -2.50
C ALA A 12 9.60 16.96 -1.00
N SER A 13 8.66 16.47 -0.21
CA SER A 13 8.57 16.68 1.24
C SER A 13 8.23 15.37 1.97
N PRO A 14 8.89 15.05 3.10
CA PRO A 14 8.57 13.85 3.88
C PRO A 14 7.16 13.92 4.49
N GLU A 15 6.45 12.80 4.45
CA GLU A 15 5.12 12.62 5.04
C GLU A 15 5.09 11.36 5.89
N GLN A 16 4.23 11.32 6.91
CA GLN A 16 3.99 10.11 7.69
C GLN A 16 3.13 9.14 6.87
N LEU A 17 3.64 7.94 6.58
CA LEU A 17 2.90 6.93 5.82
C LEU A 17 1.52 6.63 6.40
N ALA A 18 1.42 6.53 7.73
CA ALA A 18 0.16 6.27 8.43
C ALA A 18 -0.88 7.40 8.27
N ALA A 19 -0.46 8.61 7.90
CA ALA A 19 -1.36 9.74 7.67
C ALA A 19 -1.87 9.81 6.22
N LEU A 20 -1.32 9.01 5.29
CA LEU A 20 -1.68 9.04 3.87
C LEU A 20 -3.00 8.31 3.57
N ILE A 21 -3.44 7.45 4.49
CA ILE A 21 -4.66 6.65 4.36
C ILE A 21 -5.37 6.60 5.71
N ALA A 22 -6.70 6.58 5.71
CA ALA A 22 -7.49 6.56 6.93
C ALA A 22 -8.42 5.34 6.95
N PRO A 23 -8.66 4.74 8.13
CA PRO A 23 -9.61 3.65 8.25
C PRO A 23 -11.02 4.12 7.94
N LYS A 24 -11.82 3.25 7.36
CA LYS A 24 -13.25 3.47 7.11
C LYS A 24 -14.03 2.29 7.65
N ALA A 25 -15.16 2.57 8.29
CA ALA A 25 -15.99 1.51 8.87
C ALA A 25 -16.51 0.56 7.77
N ASN A 26 -16.31 -0.74 7.97
CA ASN A 26 -16.73 -1.80 7.05
C ASN A 26 -16.07 -1.70 5.66
N GLN A 27 -14.85 -1.17 5.58
CA GLN A 27 -14.09 -1.00 4.36
C GLN A 27 -12.58 -1.24 4.57
N ILE A 28 -12.02 -2.08 3.71
CA ILE A 28 -10.57 -2.12 3.51
C ILE A 28 -10.20 -1.01 2.54
N VAL A 29 -9.34 -0.09 2.99
CA VAL A 29 -8.82 0.99 2.15
C VAL A 29 -7.41 0.63 1.75
N SER A 30 -7.09 0.78 0.46
CA SER A 30 -5.74 0.55 -0.04
C SER A 30 -5.26 1.69 -0.92
N MET A 31 -3.94 1.87 -0.98
CA MET A 31 -3.28 2.83 -1.84
C MET A 31 -2.08 2.16 -2.52
N SER A 32 -2.10 2.11 -3.85
CA SER A 32 -0.97 1.61 -4.64
C SER A 32 0.14 2.66 -4.67
N LEU A 33 1.35 2.29 -4.24
CA LEU A 33 2.51 3.17 -4.13
C LEU A 33 3.49 3.00 -5.29
N SER A 34 3.44 1.89 -6.03
CA SER A 34 4.30 1.66 -7.20
C SER A 34 3.51 1.63 -8.52
N ASN A 35 4.18 2.02 -9.61
CA ASN A 35 3.73 1.76 -10.99
C ASN A 35 4.76 0.93 -11.77
N ALA A 36 5.58 0.16 -11.06
CA ALA A 36 6.60 -0.71 -11.63
C ALA A 36 6.02 -2.08 -11.99
N SER A 37 6.54 -2.69 -13.05
CA SER A 37 6.10 -4.03 -13.51
C SER A 37 6.62 -5.16 -12.62
N HIS A 38 7.76 -4.96 -11.97
CA HIS A 38 8.50 -5.98 -11.24
C HIS A 38 8.40 -5.85 -9.71
N VAL A 39 7.75 -4.80 -9.20
CA VAL A 39 7.54 -4.60 -7.76
C VAL A 39 6.19 -3.95 -7.48
N GLN A 40 5.44 -4.58 -6.58
CA GLN A 40 4.18 -4.04 -6.08
C GLN A 40 4.37 -3.55 -4.66
N MET A 41 4.04 -2.27 -4.43
CA MET A 41 3.99 -1.67 -3.12
C MET A 41 2.60 -1.11 -2.89
N SER A 42 1.98 -1.50 -1.79
CA SER A 42 0.63 -1.11 -1.42
C SER A 42 0.58 -0.79 0.06
N LEU A 43 -0.08 0.32 0.40
CA LEU A 43 -0.47 0.64 1.77
C LEU A 43 -1.89 0.14 2.00
N PHE A 44 -2.11 -0.58 3.10
CA PHE A 44 -3.43 -1.07 3.49
C PHE A 44 -3.82 -0.50 4.85
N CYS A 45 -5.09 -0.14 4.99
CA CYS A 45 -5.68 0.30 6.23
C CYS A 45 -7.07 -0.31 6.36
N PHE A 46 -7.30 -0.99 7.48
CA PHE A 46 -8.55 -1.66 7.78
C PHE A 46 -8.74 -1.73 9.29
N THR A 47 -9.98 -1.87 9.71
CA THR A 47 -10.40 -1.89 11.11
C THR A 47 -10.41 -3.31 11.68
N ASP A 48 -10.57 -3.42 12.99
CA ASP A 48 -10.67 -4.72 13.64
C ASP A 48 -11.74 -5.59 12.98
N LYS A 49 -11.43 -6.88 12.80
CA LYS A 49 -12.28 -7.90 12.15
C LYS A 49 -12.35 -7.80 10.62
N GLU A 50 -11.73 -6.81 10.00
CA GLU A 50 -11.46 -6.81 8.56
C GLU A 50 -10.12 -7.49 8.26
N MET A 51 -10.00 -8.08 7.08
CA MET A 51 -8.83 -8.87 6.71
C MET A 51 -8.67 -8.92 5.20
N VAL A 52 -7.42 -8.92 4.74
CA VAL A 52 -7.06 -9.32 3.38
C VAL A 52 -6.80 -10.82 3.41
N SER A 53 -7.34 -11.55 2.43
CA SER A 53 -7.19 -13.00 2.33
C SER A 53 -5.72 -13.43 2.35
N GLU A 54 -5.49 -14.65 2.82
CA GLU A 54 -4.22 -15.31 2.61
C GLU A 54 -4.06 -15.60 1.11
N GLU A 55 -2.98 -15.09 0.52
CA GLU A 55 -2.71 -15.21 -0.91
C GLU A 55 -1.36 -15.89 -1.13
N GLU A 56 -1.30 -16.79 -2.10
CA GLU A 56 -0.04 -17.36 -2.56
C GLU A 56 0.61 -16.40 -3.56
N CYS A 57 1.56 -15.60 -3.08
CA CYS A 57 2.34 -14.73 -3.95
C CYS A 57 3.50 -15.51 -4.57
N PRO A 58 3.68 -15.49 -5.90
CA PRO A 58 4.76 -16.22 -6.59
C PRO A 58 6.15 -15.63 -6.31
N SER A 59 6.24 -14.56 -5.51
CA SER A 59 7.46 -13.84 -5.16
C SER A 59 7.42 -13.44 -3.69
N ALA A 60 8.59 -13.15 -3.13
CA ALA A 60 8.70 -12.74 -1.75
C ALA A 60 7.82 -11.51 -1.44
N THR A 61 7.09 -11.58 -0.33
CA THR A 61 6.25 -10.50 0.17
C THR A 61 6.75 -10.06 1.53
N MET A 62 6.87 -8.74 1.74
CA MET A 62 7.26 -8.15 3.01
C MET A 62 6.10 -7.34 3.57
N TYR A 63 5.84 -7.50 4.87
CA TYR A 63 4.90 -6.69 5.62
C TYR A 63 5.64 -5.79 6.61
N TYR A 64 5.28 -4.52 6.65
CA TYR A 64 5.74 -3.55 7.63
C TYR A 64 4.53 -2.95 8.34
N LEU A 65 4.39 -3.23 9.64
CA LEU A 65 3.33 -2.64 10.47
C LEU A 65 3.75 -1.23 10.91
N LEU A 66 2.82 -0.27 10.74
CA LEU A 66 2.96 1.14 11.08
C LEU A 66 2.34 1.46 12.45
#